data_AF-A0A963YMU8-F1
#
_entry.id   AF-A0A963YMU8-F1
#
_cell.length_a   1.000
_cell.length_b   1.000
_cell.length_c   1.000
_cell.angle_alpha   90.00
_cell.angle_beta   90.00
_cell.angle_gamma   90.00
#
_symmetry.space_group_name_H-M   'P 1'
#
loop_
_entity.id
_entity.type
_entity.pdbx_description
1 polymer ?
#
loop_
_entity_poly.entity_id
_entity_poly.type
_entity_poly.pdbx_seq_one_letter_code
_entity_poly.pdbx_strand_id
1 'polypeptide(L)'
;MASLRSKLRQILHQTGLRPIPPPPLPPVWMRPVPAAKPRPDGQPISFDELAEYLDPSLLPVLDRPDVDTTLLTPEQLSWRQDGVVELKGFLPDDLVDAYSAVRSKLDHVGWLYATPYLDVPEMRDLALYPPLMAVMESLIGEPLMLHLALTGWISSGRTWHQDDYLNPPHVASWYIAIWIALDDIHPDSGPFEYLPGSHHWPLLRRDLVMAHLTDEELQRKEKLTGHNSWEKYAERFVTPAVDRKIEESGLPIRRFLGKKGDVLIWHGALMHRGSVANISHMPRKSLITHYSGVNHRHDMPNRAQHEGGGTYVLFDRPAS
;
A
#
# COMPACT_ATOMS: atom_id res chain seq x y z
N MET A 1 38.58 -20.41 11.35
CA MET A 1 37.57 -19.51 10.77
C MET A 1 36.33 -20.31 10.39
N ALA A 2 35.39 -20.47 11.33
CA ALA A 2 34.06 -21.03 11.03
C ALA A 2 33.17 -19.88 10.55
N SER A 3 32.56 -20.03 9.36
CA SER A 3 31.80 -18.93 8.73
C SER A 3 30.53 -18.63 9.51
N LEU A 4 30.09 -17.37 9.43
CA LEU A 4 28.88 -16.80 10.05
C LEU A 4 27.62 -17.67 9.84
N ARG A 5 27.61 -18.52 8.79
CA ARG A 5 26.55 -19.49 8.47
C ARG A 5 26.42 -20.63 9.50
N SER A 6 27.48 -21.01 10.21
CA SER A 6 27.41 -22.10 11.20
C SER A 6 26.80 -21.66 12.53
N LYS A 7 26.91 -20.38 12.90
CA LYS A 7 26.32 -19.83 14.14
C LYS A 7 24.81 -19.60 14.02
N LEU A 8 24.31 -19.22 12.83
CA LEU A 8 22.87 -19.00 12.59
C LEU A 8 22.05 -20.29 12.60
N ARG A 9 22.61 -21.42 12.15
CA ARG A 9 21.93 -22.73 12.18
C ARG A 9 21.73 -23.28 13.60
N GLN A 10 22.58 -22.89 14.54
CA GLN A 10 22.51 -23.40 15.92
C GLN A 10 21.43 -22.69 16.76
N ILE A 11 21.03 -21.46 16.38
CA ILE A 11 20.00 -20.68 17.08
C ILE A 11 18.59 -21.07 16.64
N LEU A 12 18.40 -21.41 15.34
CA LEU A 12 17.09 -21.77 14.78
C LEU A 12 16.53 -23.12 15.28
N HIS A 13 17.37 -23.98 15.86
CA HIS A 13 16.93 -25.30 16.35
C HIS A 13 16.32 -25.26 17.77
N GLN A 14 16.40 -24.12 18.48
CA GLN A 14 15.98 -24.00 19.89
C GLN A 14 14.62 -23.33 20.12
N THR A 15 14.01 -22.65 19.14
CA THR A 15 12.83 -21.80 19.38
C THR A 15 11.49 -22.35 18.89
N GLY A 16 11.46 -23.45 18.10
CA GLY A 16 10.20 -24.12 17.72
C GLY A 16 9.19 -23.28 16.92
N LEU A 17 9.51 -22.03 16.55
CA LEU A 17 8.63 -21.14 15.81
C LEU A 17 8.76 -21.41 14.31
N ARG A 18 7.62 -21.67 13.64
CA ARG A 18 7.56 -21.78 12.17
C ARG A 18 7.20 -20.41 11.58
N PRO A 19 8.01 -19.84 10.68
CA PRO A 19 7.74 -18.54 10.06
C PRO A 19 6.64 -18.62 8.99
N ILE A 20 5.92 -17.50 8.84
CA ILE A 20 4.97 -17.23 7.76
C ILE A 20 5.76 -16.65 6.58
N PRO A 21 5.68 -17.22 5.36
CA PRO A 21 6.40 -16.70 4.20
C PRO A 21 5.82 -15.34 3.74
N PRO A 22 6.58 -14.47 3.05
CA PRO A 22 6.07 -13.22 2.50
C PRO A 22 5.07 -13.48 1.35
N PRO A 23 4.06 -12.61 1.17
CA PRO A 23 3.12 -12.75 0.06
C PRO A 23 3.83 -12.43 -1.28
N PRO A 24 3.64 -13.25 -2.32
CA PRO A 24 3.93 -12.83 -3.69
C PRO A 24 2.84 -11.87 -4.17
N LEU A 25 3.19 -11.01 -5.13
CA LEU A 25 2.24 -10.09 -5.73
C LEU A 25 1.23 -10.88 -6.58
N PRO A 26 -0.07 -10.53 -6.55
CA PRO A 26 -1.03 -11.18 -7.42
C PRO A 26 -0.66 -10.89 -8.89
N PRO A 27 -0.67 -11.90 -9.78
CA PRO A 27 -0.59 -11.63 -11.21
C PRO A 27 -1.83 -10.84 -11.64
N VAL A 28 -1.61 -9.65 -12.21
CA VAL A 28 -2.66 -8.84 -12.84
C VAL A 28 -3.10 -9.54 -14.12
N TRP A 29 -4.12 -10.39 -14.03
CA TRP A 29 -4.90 -10.82 -15.19
C TRP A 29 -6.37 -10.88 -14.78
N MET A 30 -7.17 -10.07 -15.49
CA MET A 30 -8.62 -10.03 -15.41
C MET A 30 -9.20 -11.46 -15.42
N ARG A 31 -9.62 -11.95 -14.26
CA ARG A 31 -10.59 -13.04 -14.19
C ARG A 31 -11.94 -12.42 -13.85
N PRO A 32 -13.04 -12.83 -14.53
CA PRO A 32 -14.36 -12.38 -14.15
C PRO A 32 -14.60 -12.73 -12.68
N VAL A 33 -14.91 -11.71 -11.88
CA VAL A 33 -15.35 -11.88 -10.50
C VAL A 33 -16.67 -12.65 -10.53
N PRO A 34 -16.80 -13.80 -9.84
CA PRO A 34 -18.07 -14.50 -9.75
C PRO A 34 -19.14 -13.58 -9.18
N ALA A 35 -20.34 -13.57 -9.78
CA ALA A 35 -21.47 -12.82 -9.24
C ALA A 35 -21.70 -13.19 -7.77
N ALA A 36 -21.91 -12.19 -6.92
CA ALA A 36 -22.19 -12.41 -5.51
C ALA A 36 -23.39 -13.35 -5.33
N LYS A 37 -23.30 -14.32 -4.43
CA LYS A 37 -24.49 -15.02 -3.96
C LYS A 37 -25.38 -13.97 -3.26
N PRO A 38 -26.64 -13.81 -3.68
CA PRO A 38 -27.53 -12.87 -3.04
C PRO A 38 -27.67 -13.21 -1.55
N ARG A 39 -27.78 -12.19 -0.71
CA ARG A 39 -28.27 -12.37 0.66
C ARG A 39 -29.63 -13.07 0.65
N PRO A 40 -30.04 -13.75 1.74
CA PRO A 40 -31.38 -14.29 1.86
C PRO A 40 -32.49 -13.25 1.63
N ASP A 41 -32.21 -11.97 1.92
CA ASP A 41 -33.09 -10.81 1.72
C ASP A 41 -32.92 -10.12 0.35
N GLY A 42 -31.96 -10.57 -0.46
CA GLY A 42 -31.67 -10.03 -1.79
C GLY A 42 -30.98 -8.66 -1.82
N GLN A 43 -30.71 -8.01 -0.68
CA GLN A 43 -30.08 -6.69 -0.67
C GLN A 43 -28.55 -6.77 -0.86
N PRO A 44 -27.95 -5.80 -1.58
CA PRO A 44 -26.49 -5.73 -1.71
C PRO A 44 -25.86 -5.24 -0.39
N ILE A 45 -24.66 -5.74 -0.07
CA ILE A 45 -23.87 -5.28 1.09
C ILE A 45 -23.52 -3.80 0.93
N SER A 46 -23.79 -2.96 1.93
CA SER A 46 -23.48 -1.53 1.90
C SER A 46 -22.05 -1.23 2.37
N PHE A 47 -21.54 -0.03 2.07
CA PHE A 47 -20.21 0.40 2.54
C PHE A 47 -20.14 0.48 4.06
N ASP A 48 -21.21 0.97 4.70
CA ASP A 48 -21.27 1.16 6.15
C ASP A 48 -21.32 -0.18 6.92
N GLU A 49 -21.68 -1.29 6.26
CA GLU A 49 -21.57 -2.64 6.85
C GLU A 49 -20.15 -3.19 6.82
N LEU A 50 -19.29 -2.65 5.97
CA LEU A 50 -17.91 -3.08 5.76
C LEU A 50 -16.89 -2.19 6.48
N ALA A 51 -17.36 -1.08 7.07
CA ALA A 51 -16.52 -0.01 7.53
C ALA A 51 -17.01 0.56 8.87
N GLU A 52 -16.11 1.19 9.62
CA GLU A 52 -16.44 1.81 10.90
C GLU A 52 -15.70 3.14 11.08
N TYR A 53 -16.24 4.03 11.93
CA TYR A 53 -15.47 5.13 12.47
C TYR A 53 -14.72 4.64 13.71
N LEU A 54 -13.40 4.78 13.70
CA LEU A 54 -12.58 4.43 14.85
C LEU A 54 -12.66 5.49 15.94
N ASP A 55 -12.41 5.07 17.19
CA ASP A 55 -12.15 6.00 18.29
C ASP A 55 -10.95 6.90 17.92
N PRO A 56 -11.07 8.24 17.98
CA PRO A 56 -9.98 9.15 17.63
C PRO A 56 -8.66 8.89 18.36
N SER A 57 -8.69 8.32 19.56
CA SER A 57 -7.49 7.96 20.32
C SER A 57 -6.63 6.88 19.64
N LEU A 58 -7.22 6.09 18.74
CA LEU A 58 -6.53 5.06 17.97
C LEU A 58 -5.89 5.60 16.69
N LEU A 59 -6.22 6.82 16.28
CA LEU A 59 -5.77 7.40 15.01
C LEU A 59 -4.46 8.20 15.17
N PRO A 60 -3.66 8.34 14.10
CA PRO A 60 -2.59 9.32 14.01
C PRO A 60 -3.07 10.72 14.39
N VAL A 61 -2.17 11.55 14.94
CA VAL A 61 -2.54 12.87 15.49
C VAL A 61 -3.27 13.71 14.46
N LEU A 62 -2.76 13.79 13.22
CA LEU A 62 -3.35 14.62 12.16
C LEU A 62 -4.73 14.18 11.70
N ASP A 63 -5.17 12.97 12.04
CA ASP A 63 -6.48 12.43 11.65
C ASP A 63 -7.53 12.64 12.74
N ARG A 64 -7.13 13.17 13.91
CA ARG A 64 -8.03 13.41 15.05
C ARG A 64 -8.86 14.69 14.86
N PRO A 65 -10.09 14.77 15.38
CA PRO A 65 -10.95 15.93 15.18
C PRO A 65 -10.45 17.21 15.87
N ASP A 66 -9.63 17.09 16.92
CA ASP A 66 -9.22 18.16 17.84
C ASP A 66 -7.86 18.82 17.52
N VAL A 67 -7.27 18.51 16.36
CA VAL A 67 -5.99 19.10 15.94
C VAL A 67 -6.11 20.61 15.72
N ASP A 68 -5.20 21.37 16.34
CA ASP A 68 -5.01 22.78 16.02
C ASP A 68 -4.42 22.94 14.62
N THR A 69 -5.26 23.40 13.68
CA THR A 69 -4.87 23.55 12.28
C THR A 69 -4.03 24.81 12.00
N THR A 70 -3.91 25.73 12.96
CA THR A 70 -3.21 27.01 12.76
C THR A 70 -1.68 26.88 12.73
N LEU A 71 -1.16 25.76 13.25
CA LEU A 71 0.28 25.46 13.32
C LEU A 71 0.74 24.42 12.29
N LEU A 72 -0.18 23.92 11.46
CA LEU A 72 0.12 22.88 10.48
C LEU A 72 0.88 23.45 9.27
N THR A 73 1.85 22.68 8.77
CA THR A 73 2.51 23.00 7.50
C THR A 73 1.55 22.84 6.32
N PRO A 74 1.84 23.39 5.13
CA PRO A 74 1.04 23.16 3.93
C PRO A 74 0.82 21.67 3.60
N GLU A 75 1.84 20.83 3.81
CA GLU A 75 1.77 19.38 3.60
C GLU A 75 0.83 18.73 4.63
N GLN A 76 0.92 19.10 5.90
CA GLN A 76 0.01 18.58 6.94
C GLN A 76 -1.44 19.04 6.73
N LEU A 77 -1.65 20.26 6.23
CA LEU A 77 -2.97 20.75 5.84
C LEU A 77 -3.52 19.96 4.66
N SER A 78 -2.72 19.74 3.62
CA SER A 78 -3.09 18.93 2.45
C SER A 78 -3.42 17.48 2.86
N TRP A 79 -2.60 16.88 3.72
CA TRP A 79 -2.84 15.56 4.27
C TRP A 79 -4.19 15.48 4.98
N ARG A 80 -4.45 16.43 5.90
CA ARG A 80 -5.69 16.45 6.66
C ARG A 80 -6.90 16.70 5.77
N GLN A 81 -6.82 17.64 4.83
CA GLN A 81 -7.98 18.05 4.02
C GLN A 81 -8.29 17.03 2.92
N ASP A 82 -7.26 16.58 2.20
CA ASP A 82 -7.41 15.83 0.95
C ASP A 82 -6.97 14.37 1.07
N GLY A 83 -6.24 13.99 2.13
CA GLY A 83 -5.70 12.65 2.31
C GLY A 83 -4.48 12.36 1.43
N VAL A 84 -3.90 13.42 0.84
CA VAL A 84 -2.75 13.35 -0.05
C VAL A 84 -1.78 14.50 0.18
N VAL A 85 -0.51 14.29 -0.17
CA VAL A 85 0.51 15.33 -0.32
C VAL A 85 1.23 15.11 -1.65
N GLU A 86 1.33 16.14 -2.48
CA GLU A 86 2.11 16.11 -3.72
C GLU A 86 3.39 16.92 -3.59
N LEU A 87 4.55 16.25 -3.65
CA LEU A 87 5.86 16.87 -3.59
C LEU A 87 6.45 16.96 -5.01
N LYS A 88 6.60 18.18 -5.54
CA LYS A 88 7.06 18.42 -6.93
C LYS A 88 8.58 18.47 -7.02
N GLY A 89 9.16 17.71 -7.95
CA GLY A 89 10.61 17.64 -8.18
C GLY A 89 11.41 17.33 -6.90
N PHE A 90 10.83 16.57 -5.98
CA PHE A 90 11.34 16.42 -4.62
C PHE A 90 12.53 15.46 -4.53
N LEU A 91 12.51 14.41 -5.36
CA LEU A 91 13.54 13.40 -5.35
C LEU A 91 14.74 13.82 -6.21
N PRO A 92 15.98 13.65 -5.72
CA PRO A 92 17.19 13.86 -6.51
C PRO A 92 17.21 12.99 -7.78
N ASP A 93 17.63 13.60 -8.90
CA ASP A 93 17.71 12.93 -10.20
C ASP A 93 18.63 11.70 -10.18
N ASP A 94 19.74 11.76 -9.44
CA ASP A 94 20.71 10.67 -9.33
C ASP A 94 20.11 9.43 -8.64
N LEU A 95 19.29 9.61 -7.60
CA LEU A 95 18.57 8.50 -6.96
C LEU A 95 17.51 7.90 -7.91
N VAL A 96 16.75 8.75 -8.59
CA VAL A 96 15.73 8.31 -9.56
C VAL A 96 16.37 7.55 -10.72
N ASP A 97 17.48 8.05 -11.24
CA ASP A 97 18.20 7.46 -12.38
C ASP A 97 18.90 6.15 -11.98
N ALA A 98 19.51 6.09 -10.79
CA ALA A 98 20.15 4.87 -10.29
C ALA A 98 19.16 3.71 -10.20
N TYR A 99 17.99 3.93 -9.57
CA TYR A 99 16.95 2.90 -9.51
C TYR A 99 16.38 2.56 -10.89
N SER A 100 16.11 3.58 -11.73
CA SER A 100 15.59 3.37 -13.08
C SER A 100 16.53 2.54 -13.96
N ALA A 101 17.85 2.72 -13.81
CA ALA A 101 18.86 1.94 -14.52
C ALA A 101 18.83 0.45 -14.15
N VAL A 102 18.55 0.11 -12.88
CA VAL A 102 18.38 -1.29 -12.47
C VAL A 102 17.02 -1.83 -12.92
N ARG A 103 15.95 -1.07 -12.70
CA ARG A 103 14.57 -1.49 -13.02
C ARG A 103 14.33 -1.70 -14.52
N SER A 104 14.97 -0.91 -15.37
CA SER A 104 14.86 -1.00 -16.85
C SER A 104 15.38 -2.31 -17.45
N LYS A 105 16.13 -3.10 -16.69
CA LYS A 105 16.63 -4.43 -17.11
C LYS A 105 15.55 -5.52 -17.05
N LEU A 106 14.42 -5.22 -16.42
CA LEU A 106 13.27 -6.12 -16.31
C LEU A 106 12.18 -5.74 -17.30
N ASP A 107 11.24 -6.65 -17.52
CA ASP A 107 10.04 -6.35 -18.30
C ASP A 107 9.12 -5.33 -17.59
N HIS A 108 7.99 -5.03 -18.22
CA HIS A 108 7.04 -4.06 -17.70
C HIS A 108 6.36 -4.48 -16.38
N VAL A 109 6.40 -5.77 -16.01
CA VAL A 109 5.81 -6.30 -14.77
C VAL A 109 6.74 -6.07 -13.58
N GLY A 110 8.05 -6.24 -13.79
CA GLY A 110 9.07 -6.02 -12.75
C GLY A 110 9.21 -7.22 -11.81
N TRP A 111 9.51 -6.96 -10.54
CA TRP A 111 9.64 -8.03 -9.54
C TRP A 111 8.26 -8.54 -9.11
N LEU A 112 8.09 -9.87 -9.10
CA LEU A 112 6.82 -10.56 -8.79
C LEU A 112 6.60 -10.83 -7.29
N TYR A 113 7.41 -10.21 -6.42
CA TYR A 113 7.31 -10.38 -4.98
C TYR A 113 7.31 -9.01 -4.29
N ALA A 114 6.78 -8.97 -3.07
CA ALA A 114 6.47 -7.73 -2.35
C ALA A 114 7.71 -6.96 -1.84
N THR A 115 8.88 -7.59 -1.76
CA THR A 115 10.03 -7.06 -1.02
C THR A 115 11.35 -6.95 -1.82
N PRO A 116 11.33 -6.50 -3.09
CA PRO A 116 12.55 -6.32 -3.90
C PRO A 116 13.54 -5.33 -3.30
N TYR A 117 13.06 -4.42 -2.44
CA TYR A 117 13.93 -3.53 -1.67
C TYR A 117 14.99 -4.29 -0.85
N LEU A 118 14.77 -5.54 -0.45
CA LEU A 118 15.80 -6.29 0.28
C LEU A 118 17.05 -6.62 -0.57
N ASP A 119 16.92 -6.71 -1.89
CA ASP A 119 18.03 -7.08 -2.80
C ASP A 119 18.51 -5.95 -3.69
N VAL A 120 17.74 -4.85 -3.78
CA VAL A 120 18.01 -3.74 -4.67
C VAL A 120 18.36 -2.52 -3.83
N PRO A 121 19.66 -2.25 -3.56
CA PRO A 121 20.10 -1.09 -2.80
C PRO A 121 19.54 0.23 -3.35
N GLU A 122 19.55 0.42 -4.67
CA GLU A 122 19.10 1.66 -5.32
C GLU A 122 17.60 1.92 -5.07
N MET A 123 16.80 0.85 -4.95
CA MET A 123 15.40 0.98 -4.56
C MET A 123 15.27 1.38 -3.10
N ARG A 124 16.09 0.83 -2.20
CA ARG A 124 16.09 1.24 -0.79
C ARG A 124 16.55 2.67 -0.62
N ASP A 125 17.60 3.08 -1.31
CA ASP A 125 18.14 4.45 -1.26
C ASP A 125 17.06 5.45 -1.68
N LEU A 126 16.31 5.14 -2.75
CA LEU A 126 15.19 5.96 -3.22
C LEU A 126 14.00 5.94 -2.24
N ALA A 127 13.58 4.76 -1.79
CA ALA A 127 12.39 4.57 -0.95
C ALA A 127 12.60 5.03 0.51
N LEU A 128 13.85 5.11 0.98
CA LEU A 128 14.21 5.52 2.34
C LEU A 128 15.00 6.84 2.33
N TYR A 129 14.86 7.63 1.26
CA TYR A 129 15.49 8.94 1.15
C TYR A 129 15.15 9.81 2.38
N PRO A 130 16.14 10.28 3.18
CA PRO A 130 15.85 10.83 4.50
C PRO A 130 14.88 12.03 4.52
N PRO A 131 14.96 13.00 3.57
CA PRO A 131 13.97 14.07 3.50
C PRO A 131 12.54 13.58 3.25
N LEU A 132 12.35 12.52 2.45
CA LEU A 132 11.03 11.93 2.21
C LEU A 132 10.51 11.25 3.48
N MET A 133 11.36 10.49 4.17
CA MET A 133 11.02 9.85 5.44
C MET A 133 10.61 10.88 6.50
N ALA A 134 11.31 12.01 6.57
CA ALA A 134 10.98 13.10 7.50
C ALA A 134 9.61 13.73 7.22
N VAL A 135 9.24 13.92 5.94
CA VAL A 135 7.89 14.37 5.58
C VAL A 135 6.85 13.35 6.06
N MET A 136 7.01 12.07 5.71
CA MET A 136 6.03 11.05 6.08
C MET A 136 5.89 10.87 7.61
N GLU A 137 7.00 10.94 8.35
CA GLU A 137 7.00 10.93 9.82
C GLU A 137 6.24 12.14 10.40
N SER A 138 6.38 13.32 9.80
CA SER A 138 5.62 14.51 10.22
C SER A 138 4.11 14.41 9.97
N LEU A 139 3.67 13.53 9.06
CA LEU A 139 2.27 13.29 8.75
C LEU A 139 1.63 12.28 9.72
N ILE A 140 2.35 11.20 10.04
CA ILE A 140 1.85 10.14 10.92
C ILE A 140 2.12 10.42 12.40
N GLY A 141 3.18 11.15 12.72
CA GLY A 141 3.60 11.45 14.08
C GLY A 141 4.47 10.37 14.74
N GLU A 142 4.97 9.40 13.97
CA GLU A 142 5.98 8.45 14.43
C GLU A 142 6.87 7.96 13.28
N PRO A 143 8.05 7.37 13.59
CA PRO A 143 8.90 6.74 12.60
C PRO A 143 8.16 5.67 11.81
N LEU A 144 8.40 5.65 10.51
CA LEU A 144 7.78 4.71 9.57
C LEU A 144 8.78 3.65 9.12
N MET A 145 8.26 2.48 8.74
CA MET A 145 9.07 1.40 8.16
C MET A 145 8.51 0.89 6.84
N LEU A 146 9.40 0.76 5.85
CA LEU A 146 9.10 0.18 4.54
C LEU A 146 8.84 -1.32 4.68
N HIS A 147 7.72 -1.81 4.15
CA HIS A 147 7.38 -3.23 4.20
C HIS A 147 6.82 -3.81 2.90
N LEU A 148 6.62 -2.99 1.86
CA LEU A 148 6.10 -3.43 0.58
C LEU A 148 6.55 -2.47 -0.53
N ALA A 149 6.95 -3.02 -1.67
CA ALA A 149 7.24 -2.28 -2.89
C ALA A 149 6.56 -2.93 -4.10
N LEU A 150 5.88 -2.13 -4.92
CA LEU A 150 5.29 -2.53 -6.20
C LEU A 150 6.06 -1.83 -7.33
N THR A 151 6.49 -2.62 -8.31
CA THR A 151 7.48 -2.19 -9.31
C THR A 151 6.98 -2.27 -10.75
N GLY A 152 5.68 -2.53 -10.95
CA GLY A 152 5.08 -2.56 -12.28
C GLY A 152 5.09 -1.18 -12.94
N TRP A 153 5.38 -1.15 -14.24
CA TRP A 153 5.39 0.07 -15.05
C TRP A 153 4.18 0.21 -15.96
N ILE A 154 3.19 -0.66 -15.84
CA ILE A 154 1.89 -0.50 -16.53
C ILE A 154 0.78 -0.41 -15.50
N SER A 155 -0.40 0.07 -15.93
CA SER A 155 -1.54 0.07 -15.03
C SER A 155 -1.96 -1.33 -14.64
N SER A 156 -2.11 -1.57 -13.33
CA SER A 156 -2.70 -2.81 -12.82
C SER A 156 -4.21 -2.84 -13.04
N GLY A 157 -4.84 -1.71 -13.34
CA GLY A 157 -6.29 -1.59 -13.41
C GLY A 157 -6.99 -1.91 -12.08
N ARG A 158 -6.26 -1.86 -10.95
CA ARG A 158 -6.84 -2.12 -9.63
C ARG A 158 -7.95 -1.11 -9.37
N THR A 159 -9.14 -1.61 -9.04
CA THR A 159 -10.36 -0.84 -8.82
C THR A 159 -10.27 0.06 -7.59
N TRP A 160 -11.32 0.84 -7.32
CA TRP A 160 -11.39 1.70 -6.14
C TRP A 160 -11.27 0.89 -4.84
N HIS A 161 -10.36 1.31 -3.97
CA HIS A 161 -10.14 0.68 -2.67
C HIS A 161 -9.50 1.66 -1.67
N GLN A 162 -9.57 1.28 -0.39
CA GLN A 162 -8.68 1.76 0.67
C GLN A 162 -7.56 0.73 0.87
N ASP A 163 -6.38 1.14 1.34
CA ASP A 163 -5.29 0.19 1.64
C ASP A 163 -5.41 -0.40 3.06
N ASP A 164 -6.00 0.33 4.01
CA ASP A 164 -5.95 -0.05 5.44
C ASP A 164 -6.60 -1.41 5.72
N TYR A 165 -7.75 -1.72 5.11
CA TYR A 165 -8.46 -2.99 5.33
C TYR A 165 -7.67 -4.24 4.87
N LEU A 166 -6.62 -4.05 4.08
CA LEU A 166 -5.69 -5.10 3.67
C LEU A 166 -4.60 -5.36 4.72
N ASN A 167 -4.53 -4.54 5.76
CA ASN A 167 -3.63 -4.67 6.90
C ASN A 167 -4.37 -5.23 8.12
N PRO A 168 -3.65 -5.75 9.14
CA PRO A 168 -4.28 -6.14 10.40
C PRO A 168 -5.06 -4.98 11.03
N PRO A 169 -6.18 -5.25 11.73
CA PRO A 169 -7.02 -4.21 12.32
C PRO A 169 -6.27 -3.20 13.22
N HIS A 170 -5.20 -3.64 13.89
CA HIS A 170 -4.39 -2.80 14.80
C HIS A 170 -3.52 -1.76 14.09
N VAL A 171 -3.43 -1.77 12.75
CA VAL A 171 -2.70 -0.75 11.98
C VAL A 171 -3.47 0.57 11.96
N ALA A 172 -4.80 0.54 11.84
CA ALA A 172 -5.69 1.66 12.12
C ALA A 172 -5.24 3.03 11.58
N SER A 173 -4.95 3.13 10.28
CA SER A 173 -4.45 4.35 9.59
C SER A 173 -3.04 4.81 9.96
N TRP A 174 -2.29 4.09 10.80
CA TRP A 174 -0.84 4.27 10.99
C TRP A 174 -0.06 3.70 9.79
N TYR A 175 -0.41 4.19 8.60
CA TYR A 175 -0.03 3.65 7.32
C TYR A 175 0.07 4.76 6.27
N ILE A 176 1.15 4.73 5.50
CA ILE A 176 1.37 5.61 4.35
C ILE A 176 1.75 4.76 3.16
N ALA A 177 1.30 5.19 1.99
CA ALA A 177 1.88 4.70 0.75
C ALA A 177 2.23 5.88 -0.15
N ILE A 178 3.21 5.64 -1.03
CA ILE A 178 3.73 6.67 -1.92
C ILE A 178 3.86 6.17 -3.35
N TRP A 179 3.76 7.12 -4.27
CA TRP A 179 3.89 6.92 -5.71
C TRP A 179 5.01 7.84 -6.18
N ILE A 180 6.10 7.25 -6.65
CA ILE A 180 7.26 7.98 -7.17
C ILE A 180 7.21 7.96 -8.69
N ALA A 181 7.20 9.15 -9.31
CA ALA A 181 7.33 9.33 -10.73
C ALA A 181 8.79 9.16 -11.16
N LEU A 182 9.09 8.07 -11.87
CA LEU A 182 10.44 7.83 -12.42
C LEU A 182 10.61 8.45 -13.82
N ASP A 183 9.50 8.90 -14.40
CA ASP A 183 9.41 9.54 -15.71
C ASP A 183 8.11 10.38 -15.74
N ASP A 184 7.89 11.12 -16.82
CA ASP A 184 6.67 11.88 -17.03
C ASP A 184 5.45 10.97 -17.24
N ILE A 185 4.40 11.19 -16.44
CA ILE A 185 3.22 10.33 -16.46
C ILE A 185 2.19 10.84 -17.44
N HIS A 186 1.94 10.03 -18.46
CA HIS A 186 1.00 10.36 -19.52
C HIS A 186 -0.44 10.14 -19.05
N PRO A 187 -1.40 11.02 -19.41
CA PRO A 187 -2.81 10.83 -19.04
C PRO A 187 -3.42 9.53 -19.57
N ASP A 188 -2.88 8.96 -20.64
CA ASP A 188 -3.38 7.72 -21.26
C ASP A 188 -2.72 6.44 -20.74
N SER A 189 -1.69 6.52 -19.89
CA SER A 189 -1.00 5.34 -19.34
C SER A 189 -1.75 4.69 -18.17
N GLY A 190 -2.97 5.17 -17.89
CA GLY A 190 -3.74 4.80 -16.72
C GLY A 190 -3.12 5.38 -15.45
N PRO A 191 -3.13 6.71 -15.23
CA PRO A 191 -2.57 7.35 -14.05
C PRO A 191 -3.22 6.88 -12.74
N PHE A 192 -2.55 7.16 -11.62
CA PHE A 192 -3.14 7.02 -10.29
C PHE A 192 -4.31 8.00 -10.15
N GLU A 193 -5.46 7.52 -9.69
CA GLU A 193 -6.66 8.31 -9.45
C GLU A 193 -7.09 8.20 -7.99
N TYR A 194 -7.61 9.29 -7.44
CA TYR A 194 -8.08 9.37 -6.05
C TYR A 194 -9.27 10.32 -5.90
N LEU A 195 -9.98 10.20 -4.78
CA LEU A 195 -11.03 11.14 -4.36
C LEU A 195 -10.53 11.95 -3.16
N PRO A 196 -10.15 13.23 -3.32
CA PRO A 196 -9.72 14.07 -2.21
C PRO A 196 -10.77 14.11 -1.10
N GLY A 197 -10.35 13.92 0.15
CA GLY A 197 -11.23 13.95 1.33
C GLY A 197 -11.97 12.64 1.61
N SER A 198 -11.86 11.62 0.75
CA SER A 198 -12.49 10.31 0.98
C SER A 198 -11.85 9.52 2.12
N HIS A 199 -10.66 9.90 2.58
CA HIS A 199 -10.04 9.34 3.79
C HIS A 199 -10.82 9.68 5.08
N HIS A 200 -11.74 10.64 5.03
CA HIS A 200 -12.67 10.93 6.13
C HIS A 200 -13.91 10.02 6.16
N TRP A 201 -14.10 9.15 5.16
CA TRP A 201 -15.16 8.13 5.21
C TRP A 201 -14.88 7.12 6.32
N PRO A 202 -15.90 6.33 6.73
CA PRO A 202 -15.65 5.17 7.57
C PRO A 202 -14.54 4.29 6.98
N LEU A 203 -13.69 3.76 7.85
CA LEU A 203 -12.55 2.95 7.47
C LEU A 203 -13.04 1.53 7.15
N LEU A 204 -12.81 1.03 5.95
CA LEU A 204 -13.03 -0.38 5.64
C LEU A 204 -12.21 -1.24 6.60
N ARG A 205 -12.83 -2.27 7.18
CA ARG A 205 -12.20 -3.12 8.18
C ARG A 205 -12.06 -4.54 7.69
N ARG A 206 -10.87 -5.11 7.89
CA ARG A 206 -10.56 -6.48 7.46
C ARG A 206 -11.58 -7.48 8.02
N ASP A 207 -11.85 -7.40 9.31
CA ASP A 207 -12.75 -8.30 10.03
C ASP A 207 -14.21 -8.14 9.61
N LEU A 208 -14.69 -6.92 9.40
CA LEU A 208 -16.04 -6.68 8.85
C LEU A 208 -16.18 -7.23 7.43
N VAL A 209 -15.18 -7.00 6.57
CA VAL A 209 -15.17 -7.56 5.21
C VAL A 209 -15.11 -9.08 5.22
N MET A 210 -14.24 -9.68 6.05
CA MET A 210 -14.10 -11.13 6.15
C MET A 210 -15.34 -11.81 6.75
N ALA A 211 -16.13 -11.12 7.57
CA ALA A 211 -17.39 -11.64 8.10
C ALA A 211 -18.44 -11.95 7.02
N HIS A 212 -18.28 -11.42 5.81
CA HIS A 212 -19.15 -11.69 4.66
C HIS A 212 -18.61 -12.78 3.71
N LEU A 213 -17.46 -13.38 4.04
CA LEU A 213 -16.91 -14.52 3.30
C LEU A 213 -17.43 -15.85 3.87
N THR A 214 -17.44 -16.89 3.04
CA THR A 214 -17.75 -18.24 3.51
C THR A 214 -16.54 -18.88 4.19
N ASP A 215 -16.78 -19.87 5.06
CA ASP A 215 -15.70 -20.66 5.66
C ASP A 215 -14.76 -21.28 4.62
N GLU A 216 -15.32 -21.73 3.48
CA GLU A 216 -14.53 -22.26 2.37
C GLU A 216 -13.59 -21.20 1.78
N GLU A 217 -14.09 -19.99 1.56
CA GLU A 217 -13.29 -18.86 1.06
C GLU A 217 -12.19 -18.48 2.04
N LEU A 218 -12.48 -18.44 3.34
CA LEU A 218 -11.53 -18.14 4.43
C LEU A 218 -10.46 -19.21 4.63
N GLN A 219 -10.70 -20.45 4.21
CA GLN A 219 -9.72 -21.53 4.30
C GLN A 219 -8.92 -21.74 3.01
N ARG A 220 -9.36 -21.15 1.91
CA ARG A 220 -8.78 -21.38 0.59
C ARG A 220 -7.41 -20.71 0.42
N LYS A 221 -6.38 -21.54 0.38
CA LYS A 221 -5.00 -21.11 0.12
C LYS A 221 -4.67 -21.18 -1.38
N GLU A 222 -4.03 -20.15 -1.91
CA GLU A 222 -3.48 -20.20 -3.26
C GLU A 222 -2.37 -21.24 -3.35
N LYS A 223 -2.39 -22.06 -4.40
CA LYS A 223 -1.48 -23.20 -4.57
C LYS A 223 0.00 -22.80 -4.58
N LEU A 224 0.31 -21.63 -5.14
CA LEU A 224 1.68 -21.14 -5.31
C LEU A 224 2.21 -20.44 -4.06
N THR A 225 1.33 -19.83 -3.27
CA THR A 225 1.72 -18.86 -2.24
C THR A 225 1.46 -19.39 -0.85
N GLY A 226 0.54 -20.36 -0.71
CA GLY A 226 0.06 -20.85 0.57
C GLY A 226 -0.78 -19.82 1.37
N HIS A 227 -0.96 -18.61 0.83
CA HIS A 227 -1.73 -17.53 1.45
C HIS A 227 -3.19 -17.61 1.03
N ASN A 228 -4.06 -17.13 1.90
CA ASN A 228 -5.44 -16.91 1.55
C ASN A 228 -5.55 -15.56 0.81
N SER A 229 -6.10 -15.58 -0.40
CA SER A 229 -6.42 -14.38 -1.19
C SER A 229 -7.87 -13.95 -1.00
N TRP A 230 -8.26 -13.74 0.25
CA TRP A 230 -9.62 -13.42 0.67
C TRP A 230 -10.10 -12.13 0.00
N GLU A 231 -9.19 -11.20 -0.24
CA GLU A 231 -9.43 -9.91 -0.89
C GLU A 231 -10.04 -10.09 -2.29
N LYS A 232 -9.59 -11.08 -3.06
CA LYS A 232 -10.13 -11.38 -4.40
C LYS A 232 -11.56 -11.89 -4.36
N TYR A 233 -11.91 -12.64 -3.32
CA TYR A 233 -13.29 -13.10 -3.13
C TYR A 233 -14.18 -11.96 -2.64
N ALA A 234 -13.64 -11.09 -1.79
CA ALA A 234 -14.36 -9.95 -1.23
C ALA A 234 -14.74 -8.90 -2.29
N GLU A 235 -13.94 -8.77 -3.37
CA GLU A 235 -14.20 -7.83 -4.47
C GLU A 235 -15.63 -7.89 -5.03
N ARG A 236 -16.29 -9.07 -5.00
CA ARG A 236 -17.67 -9.25 -5.49
C ARG A 236 -18.71 -8.41 -4.75
N PHE A 237 -18.43 -8.02 -3.50
CA PHE A 237 -19.34 -7.21 -2.68
C PHE A 237 -18.69 -5.90 -2.21
N VAL A 238 -17.36 -5.87 -2.03
CA VAL A 238 -16.63 -4.63 -1.71
C VAL A 238 -16.72 -3.64 -2.88
N THR A 239 -16.46 -4.08 -4.12
CA THR A 239 -16.43 -3.19 -5.28
C THR A 239 -17.77 -2.49 -5.49
N PRO A 240 -18.93 -3.19 -5.54
CA PRO A 240 -20.22 -2.52 -5.68
C PRO A 240 -20.59 -1.61 -4.50
N ALA A 241 -20.16 -1.94 -3.28
CA ALA A 241 -20.40 -1.11 -2.09
C ALA A 241 -19.60 0.21 -2.17
N VAL A 242 -18.33 0.10 -2.56
CA VAL A 242 -17.43 1.24 -2.78
C VAL A 242 -17.93 2.12 -3.94
N ASP A 243 -18.32 1.52 -5.07
CA ASP A 243 -18.80 2.27 -6.24
C ASP A 243 -20.05 3.09 -5.89
N ARG A 244 -21.03 2.50 -5.18
CA ARG A 244 -22.20 3.26 -4.70
C ARG A 244 -21.82 4.39 -3.76
N LYS A 245 -20.90 4.14 -2.81
CA LYS A 245 -20.43 5.18 -1.89
C LYS A 245 -19.78 6.36 -2.63
N ILE A 246 -19.00 6.07 -3.67
CA ILE A 246 -18.40 7.08 -4.54
C ILE A 246 -19.48 7.89 -5.25
N GLU A 247 -20.45 7.23 -5.88
CA GLU A 247 -21.56 7.88 -6.57
C GLU A 247 -22.38 8.80 -5.65
N GLU A 248 -22.69 8.33 -4.44
CA GLU A 248 -23.43 9.08 -3.41
C GLU A 248 -22.65 10.29 -2.89
N SER A 249 -21.31 10.20 -2.83
CA SER A 249 -20.48 11.25 -2.24
C SER A 249 -20.40 12.53 -3.05
N GLY A 250 -20.55 12.45 -4.38
CA GLY A 250 -20.31 13.55 -5.29
C GLY A 250 -18.87 14.11 -5.30
N LEU A 251 -17.90 13.42 -4.67
CA LEU A 251 -16.51 13.86 -4.65
C LEU A 251 -15.89 13.79 -6.06
N PRO A 252 -15.07 14.79 -6.45
CA PRO A 252 -14.43 14.77 -7.75
C PRO A 252 -13.28 13.77 -7.79
N ILE A 253 -13.15 13.06 -8.91
CA ILE A 253 -11.97 12.23 -9.19
C ILE A 253 -10.81 13.13 -9.61
N ARG A 254 -9.64 12.95 -8.98
CA ARG A 254 -8.37 13.57 -9.35
C ARG A 254 -7.42 12.54 -9.93
N ARG A 255 -6.51 13.02 -10.79
CA ARG A 255 -5.45 12.23 -11.44
C ARG A 255 -4.10 12.78 -11.03
N PHE A 256 -3.19 11.91 -10.66
CA PHE A 256 -1.79 12.27 -10.48
C PHE A 256 -1.03 12.11 -11.80
N LEU A 257 -0.64 13.24 -12.40
CA LEU A 257 0.17 13.32 -13.62
C LEU A 257 1.57 13.83 -13.29
N GLY A 258 2.28 13.08 -12.44
CA GLY A 258 3.60 13.44 -11.96
C GLY A 258 4.63 13.62 -13.07
N LYS A 259 5.58 14.53 -12.83
CA LYS A 259 6.84 14.66 -13.57
C LYS A 259 7.93 13.83 -12.91
N LYS A 260 8.99 13.48 -13.64
CA LYS A 260 10.14 12.78 -13.06
C LYS A 260 10.58 13.45 -11.75
N GLY A 261 10.69 12.66 -10.68
CA GLY A 261 11.09 13.11 -9.34
C GLY A 261 9.93 13.60 -8.47
N ASP A 262 8.71 13.73 -9.00
CA ASP A 262 7.51 14.01 -8.21
C ASP A 262 7.15 12.80 -7.33
N VAL A 263 6.59 13.09 -6.15
CA VAL A 263 6.06 12.09 -5.22
C VAL A 263 4.63 12.44 -4.86
N LEU A 264 3.73 11.46 -4.95
CA LEU A 264 2.42 11.50 -4.30
C LEU A 264 2.46 10.63 -3.06
N ILE A 265 2.15 11.20 -1.89
CA ILE A 265 1.97 10.50 -0.63
C ILE A 265 0.46 10.41 -0.37
N TRP A 266 -0.07 9.24 0.00
CA TRP A 266 -1.49 9.09 0.31
C TRP A 266 -1.76 8.32 1.60
N HIS A 267 -2.91 8.67 2.19
CA HIS A 267 -3.46 8.09 3.41
C HIS A 267 -4.02 6.68 3.17
N GLY A 268 -3.83 5.74 4.11
CA GLY A 268 -4.31 4.35 3.97
C GLY A 268 -5.83 4.22 3.80
N ALA A 269 -6.61 5.17 4.30
CA ALA A 269 -8.06 5.28 4.12
C ALA A 269 -8.50 6.06 2.86
N LEU A 270 -7.58 6.64 2.09
CA LEU A 270 -7.94 7.36 0.87
C LEU A 270 -8.50 6.40 -0.17
N MET A 271 -9.66 6.73 -0.74
CA MET A 271 -10.21 6.00 -1.87
C MET A 271 -9.41 6.31 -3.13
N HIS A 272 -8.76 5.28 -3.67
CA HIS A 272 -7.87 5.42 -4.82
C HIS A 272 -7.89 4.20 -5.74
N ARG A 273 -7.34 4.37 -6.96
CA ARG A 273 -7.25 3.32 -7.97
C ARG A 273 -6.11 3.55 -8.96
N GLY A 274 -5.73 2.50 -9.67
CA GLY A 274 -4.99 2.62 -10.93
C GLY A 274 -5.99 2.68 -12.08
N SER A 275 -6.15 3.84 -12.72
CA SER A 275 -7.13 3.97 -13.82
C SER A 275 -6.77 3.04 -14.99
N VAL A 276 -7.79 2.67 -15.76
CA VAL A 276 -7.59 1.88 -16.98
C VAL A 276 -6.79 2.72 -17.97
N ALA A 277 -5.73 2.14 -18.54
CA ALA A 277 -4.95 2.81 -19.56
C ALA A 277 -5.77 2.92 -20.85
N ASN A 278 -5.85 4.12 -21.42
CA ASN A 278 -6.47 4.34 -22.72
C ASN A 278 -5.62 3.71 -23.84
N ILE A 279 -4.30 3.71 -23.67
CA ILE A 279 -3.36 3.03 -24.56
C ILE A 279 -2.85 1.78 -23.86
N SER A 280 -3.19 0.62 -24.43
CA SER A 280 -2.81 -0.68 -23.87
C SER A 280 -1.30 -0.80 -23.68
N HIS A 281 -0.88 -1.26 -22.50
CA HIS A 281 0.52 -1.43 -22.10
C HIS A 281 1.40 -0.15 -22.16
N MET A 282 0.81 1.04 -22.28
CA MET A 282 1.59 2.28 -22.20
C MET A 282 2.28 2.38 -20.84
N PRO A 283 3.61 2.59 -20.80
CA PRO A 283 4.32 2.68 -19.54
C PRO A 283 3.95 3.93 -18.74
N ARG A 284 3.85 3.76 -17.42
CA ARG A 284 3.89 4.77 -16.37
C ARG A 284 5.04 4.39 -15.44
N LYS A 285 6.26 4.85 -15.75
CA LYS A 285 7.44 4.41 -14.98
C LYS A 285 7.32 4.95 -13.55
N SER A 286 7.18 4.03 -12.61
CA SER A 286 6.90 4.37 -11.22
C SER A 286 7.51 3.38 -10.25
N LEU A 287 7.66 3.83 -9.01
CA LEU A 287 7.84 2.98 -7.84
C LEU A 287 6.72 3.29 -6.86
N ILE A 288 6.03 2.25 -6.39
CA ILE A 288 5.09 2.37 -5.28
C ILE A 288 5.69 1.69 -4.08
N THR A 289 5.67 2.34 -2.93
CA THR A 289 6.12 1.77 -1.67
C THR A 289 5.13 2.05 -0.55
N HIS A 290 5.05 1.12 0.39
CA HIS A 290 4.13 1.21 1.52
C HIS A 290 4.88 1.07 2.84
N TYR A 291 4.40 1.85 3.80
CA TYR A 291 5.01 2.06 5.09
C TYR A 291 3.95 1.97 6.17
N SER A 292 4.36 1.55 7.35
CA SER A 292 3.53 1.61 8.55
C SER A 292 4.30 2.18 9.70
N GLY A 293 3.58 2.71 10.67
CA GLY A 293 4.12 3.15 11.95
C GLY A 293 4.89 2.03 12.64
N VAL A 294 6.13 2.32 13.06
CA VAL A 294 7.03 1.37 13.72
C VAL A 294 6.39 0.77 14.98
N ASN A 295 5.56 1.53 15.70
CA ASN A 295 4.93 1.08 16.95
C ASN A 295 3.63 0.31 16.70
N HIS A 296 3.06 0.40 15.50
CA HIS A 296 1.77 -0.19 15.13
C HIS A 296 1.90 -1.51 14.35
N ARG A 297 3.10 -2.08 14.31
CA ARG A 297 3.41 -3.32 13.57
C ARG A 297 4.25 -4.30 14.37
N HIS A 298 3.74 -4.69 15.54
CA HIS A 298 4.33 -5.72 16.37
C HIS A 298 4.40 -7.09 15.67
N ASP A 299 3.56 -7.30 14.65
CA ASP A 299 3.55 -8.46 13.74
C ASP A 299 4.77 -8.51 12.79
N MET A 300 5.54 -7.42 12.69
CA MET A 300 6.74 -7.31 11.85
C MET A 300 7.98 -6.93 12.69
N PRO A 301 8.47 -7.84 13.56
CA PRO A 301 9.55 -7.53 14.51
C PRO A 301 10.94 -7.51 13.86
N ASN A 302 11.14 -8.22 12.75
CA ASN A 302 12.44 -8.32 12.09
C ASN A 302 12.66 -7.09 11.20
N ARG A 303 13.54 -6.19 11.64
CA ARG A 303 13.75 -4.88 11.01
C ARG A 303 15.24 -4.61 10.83
N ALA A 304 15.57 -3.83 9.81
CA ALA A 304 16.91 -3.33 9.58
C ALA A 304 16.87 -1.81 9.35
N GLN A 305 18.02 -1.18 9.54
CA GLN A 305 18.23 0.25 9.30
C GLN A 305 19.00 0.43 7.99
N HIS A 306 18.54 1.38 7.20
CA HIS A 306 19.27 1.92 6.06
C HIS A 306 20.33 2.93 6.55
N GLU A 307 21.37 3.16 5.76
CA GLU A 307 22.48 4.06 6.13
C GLU A 307 22.00 5.51 6.38
N GLY A 308 20.92 5.93 5.71
CA GLY A 308 20.25 7.21 5.91
C GLY A 308 19.30 7.27 7.11
N GLY A 309 19.17 6.21 7.91
CA GLY A 309 18.33 6.15 9.11
C GLY A 309 16.89 5.67 8.90
N GLY A 310 16.49 5.38 7.66
CA GLY A 310 15.18 4.79 7.37
C GLY A 310 15.07 3.33 7.80
N THR A 311 13.92 2.92 8.32
CA THR A 311 13.67 1.53 8.76
C THR A 311 13.00 0.72 7.65
N TYR A 312 13.35 -0.56 7.50
CA TYR A 312 12.65 -1.49 6.61
C TYR A 312 12.51 -2.90 7.22
N VAL A 313 11.45 -3.59 6.84
CA VAL A 313 11.11 -4.92 7.36
C VAL A 313 11.86 -6.01 6.60
N LEU A 314 12.45 -6.94 7.35
CA LEU A 314 13.05 -8.17 6.85
C LEU A 314 12.02 -9.29 6.90
N PHE A 315 11.77 -9.93 5.76
CA PHE A 315 10.93 -11.13 5.69
C PHE A 315 11.79 -12.35 5.39
N ASP A 316 11.49 -13.46 6.06
CA ASP A 316 12.13 -14.74 5.78
C ASP A 316 11.72 -15.21 4.38
N ARG A 317 12.69 -15.28 3.47
CA ARG A 317 12.44 -15.82 2.14
C ARG A 317 12.66 -17.32 2.13
N PRO A 318 11.80 -18.11 1.44
CA PRO A 318 12.15 -19.50 1.18
C PRO A 318 13.52 -19.52 0.49
N ALA A 319 14.37 -20.47 0.90
CA ALA A 319 15.70 -20.62 0.31
C ALA A 319 15.54 -20.80 -1.21
N SER A 320 16.16 -19.90 -1.98
CA SER A 320 16.25 -19.94 -3.44
C SER A 320 17.01 -21.16 -3.94
#